data_AF-A7IH02-F1
#
_entry.id   AF-A7IH02-F1
#
_cell.length_a   1.000
_cell.length_b   1.000
_cell.length_c   1.000
_cell.angle_alpha   90.00
_cell.angle_beta   90.00
_cell.angle_gamma   90.00
#
_symmetry.space_group_name_H-M   'P 1'
#
loop_
_entity.id
_entity.type
_entity.pdbx_description
1 polymer ?
#
loop_
_entity_poly.entity_id
_entity_poly.type
_entity_poly.pdbx_seq_one_letter_code
_entity_poly.pdbx_strand_id
1 'polypeptide(L)'
;MLARAESVESPLATVVLAGAELVLDPSGALLWPDERLMVVADLHLEKGSAFARRGQMLPPYDSLDTLKRLAAAIAMHQPRMVIALGDSLHDRWALERMADPVREEIRRIQAGRTFIWIAGNHDPMPTDIGGEGTAALAHGPFLFRHEPAEGPAPGEVCGHLHPAARIALRGRGVRRRCFVTDGSRMVLPAFGAYAGGLSVRDPAIAGLFPPRGFTAHLLGAGRTYEMPASACIGD
;
A
#
# COMPACT_ATOMS: atom_id res chain seq x y z
N MET A 1 22.31 -34.35 -23.52
CA MET A 1 21.75 -34.29 -22.15
C MET A 1 22.08 -32.90 -21.62
N LEU A 2 21.18 -31.93 -21.80
CA LEU A 2 21.33 -30.56 -21.32
C LEU A 2 20.17 -30.31 -20.36
N ALA A 3 20.49 -30.12 -19.08
CA ALA A 3 19.53 -29.77 -18.05
C ALA A 3 18.93 -28.40 -18.40
N ARG A 4 17.61 -28.36 -18.61
CA ARG A 4 16.86 -27.11 -18.57
C ARG A 4 16.75 -26.72 -17.10
N ALA A 5 17.38 -25.60 -16.73
CA ALA A 5 17.05 -24.93 -15.51
C ALA A 5 15.57 -24.52 -15.60
N GLU A 6 14.72 -25.13 -14.78
CA GLU A 6 13.35 -24.69 -14.58
C GLU A 6 13.43 -23.33 -13.87
N SER A 7 13.20 -22.25 -14.63
CA SER A 7 12.92 -20.95 -14.03
C SER A 7 11.55 -21.08 -13.35
N VAL A 8 11.56 -21.15 -12.01
CA VAL A 8 10.36 -20.96 -11.21
C VAL A 8 9.95 -19.49 -11.41
N GLU A 9 9.05 -19.23 -12.36
CA GLU A 9 8.45 -17.91 -12.55
C GLU A 9 7.75 -17.51 -11.25
N SER A 10 8.36 -16.62 -10.48
CA SER A 10 7.71 -16.03 -9.32
C SER A 10 6.57 -15.13 -9.80
N PRO A 11 5.32 -15.32 -9.34
CA PRO A 11 4.19 -14.47 -9.71
C PRO A 11 4.28 -13.06 -9.10
N LEU A 12 5.28 -12.82 -8.24
CA LEU A 12 5.51 -11.57 -7.55
C LEU A 12 6.59 -10.75 -8.28
N ALA A 13 6.25 -9.52 -8.65
CA ALA A 13 7.22 -8.61 -9.27
C ALA A 13 8.24 -8.15 -8.22
N THR A 14 9.52 -8.10 -8.60
CA THR A 14 10.60 -7.57 -7.76
C THR A 14 11.05 -6.21 -8.27
N VAL A 15 11.59 -5.39 -7.38
CA VAL A 15 12.19 -4.10 -7.71
C VAL A 15 13.36 -3.81 -6.80
N VAL A 16 14.37 -3.09 -7.31
CA VAL A 16 15.45 -2.55 -6.49
C VAL A 16 15.09 -1.11 -6.12
N LEU A 17 14.93 -0.86 -4.83
CA LEU A 17 14.66 0.47 -4.28
C LEU A 17 15.79 0.85 -3.33
N ALA A 18 16.46 1.97 -3.59
CA ALA A 18 17.59 2.45 -2.77
C ALA A 18 18.64 1.37 -2.45
N GLY A 19 18.86 0.42 -3.39
CA GLY A 19 19.83 -0.67 -3.26
C GLY A 19 19.33 -1.94 -2.56
N ALA A 20 18.09 -1.99 -2.10
CA ALA A 20 17.48 -3.19 -1.52
C ALA A 20 16.43 -3.81 -2.47
N GLU A 21 16.38 -5.14 -2.50
CA GLU A 21 15.42 -5.89 -3.31
C GLU A 21 14.10 -6.06 -2.56
N LEU A 22 13.03 -5.56 -3.17
CA LEU A 22 11.68 -5.55 -2.64
C LEU A 22 10.74 -6.34 -3.54
N VAL A 23 9.66 -6.86 -2.96
CA VAL A 23 8.62 -7.60 -3.67
C VAL A 23 7.31 -6.83 -3.64
N LEU A 24 6.67 -6.72 -4.81
CA LEU A 24 5.42 -6.00 -5.03
C LEU A 24 4.25 -6.98 -5.11
N ASP A 25 3.59 -7.23 -3.98
CA ASP A 25 2.50 -8.19 -3.90
C ASP A 25 1.22 -7.66 -4.59
N PRO A 26 0.51 -8.50 -5.37
CA PRO A 26 -0.74 -8.10 -6.03
C PRO A 26 -1.86 -7.66 -5.05
N SER A 27 -1.74 -7.95 -3.75
CA SER A 27 -2.62 -7.41 -2.72
C SER A 27 -2.51 -5.90 -2.56
N GLY A 28 -1.38 -5.32 -2.99
CA GLY A 28 -0.95 -3.95 -2.71
C GLY A 28 0.03 -3.82 -1.54
N ALA A 29 0.58 -4.94 -1.05
CA ALA A 29 1.60 -4.93 0.00
C ALA A 29 3.01 -4.89 -0.61
N LEU A 30 3.88 -4.08 -0.03
CA LEU A 30 5.31 -4.08 -0.31
C LEU A 30 6.00 -5.00 0.70
N LEU A 31 6.86 -5.89 0.23
CA LEU A 31 7.60 -6.81 1.10
C LEU A 31 9.09 -6.55 0.98
N TRP A 32 9.78 -6.59 2.11
CA TRP A 32 11.23 -6.64 2.19
C TRP A 32 11.65 -7.98 2.82
N PRO A 33 11.97 -9.00 2.00
CA PRO A 33 12.23 -10.36 2.48
C PRO A 33 13.38 -10.45 3.48
N ASP A 34 14.50 -9.77 3.21
CA ASP A 34 15.70 -9.79 4.06
C ASP A 34 15.39 -9.34 5.50
N GLU A 35 14.47 -8.39 5.65
CA GLU A 35 14.04 -7.84 6.92
C GLU A 35 12.76 -8.50 7.47
N ARG A 36 12.18 -9.46 6.73
CA ARG A 36 10.85 -10.05 7.00
C ARG A 36 9.83 -8.96 7.32
N LEU A 37 9.82 -7.90 6.52
CA LEU A 37 9.02 -6.69 6.75
C LEU A 37 7.95 -6.57 5.67
N MET A 38 6.73 -6.21 6.06
CA MET A 38 5.64 -5.91 5.15
C MET A 38 5.13 -4.49 5.37
N VAL A 39 4.86 -3.78 4.28
CA VAL A 39 4.33 -2.42 4.30
C VAL A 39 3.02 -2.36 3.52
N VAL A 40 2.02 -1.70 4.10
CA VAL A 40 0.74 -1.40 3.45
C VAL A 40 0.42 0.07 3.68
N ALA A 41 -0.39 0.67 2.82
CA ALA A 41 -0.78 2.07 2.93
C ALA A 41 -2.31 2.20 2.93
N ASP A 42 -2.83 3.21 3.64
CA ASP A 42 -4.21 3.69 3.50
C ASP A 42 -5.27 2.58 3.62
N LEU A 43 -5.36 1.97 4.81
CA LEU A 43 -6.36 0.92 5.08
C LEU A 43 -7.78 1.49 5.10
N HIS A 44 -7.95 2.72 5.61
CA HIS A 44 -9.23 3.41 5.78
C HIS A 44 -10.32 2.55 6.44
N LEU A 45 -10.00 1.91 7.56
CA LEU A 45 -10.98 1.20 8.38
C LEU A 45 -12.08 2.17 8.83
N GLU A 46 -13.32 1.69 8.93
CA GLU A 46 -14.52 2.45 9.32
C GLU A 46 -14.97 3.51 8.31
N LYS A 47 -14.61 3.37 7.04
CA LYS A 47 -15.10 4.23 5.96
C LYS A 47 -16.60 4.04 5.73
N GLY A 48 -17.07 2.81 5.67
CA GLY A 48 -18.50 2.49 5.54
C GLY A 48 -19.34 3.12 6.65
N SER A 49 -18.89 2.99 7.90
CA SER A 49 -19.60 3.56 9.06
C SER A 49 -19.60 5.10 9.06
N ALA A 50 -18.53 5.74 8.56
CA ALA A 50 -18.49 7.19 8.40
C ALA A 50 -19.48 7.71 7.34
N PHE A 51 -19.57 7.02 6.20
CA PHE A 51 -20.53 7.36 5.15
C PHE A 51 -21.98 7.13 5.61
N ALA A 52 -22.25 6.06 6.36
CA ALA A 52 -23.56 5.79 6.93
C ALA A 52 -24.03 6.92 7.87
N ARG A 53 -23.13 7.48 8.70
CA ARG A 53 -23.44 8.67 9.51
C ARG A 53 -23.81 9.91 8.68
N ARG A 54 -23.36 9.98 7.43
CA ARG A 54 -23.68 11.05 6.47
C ARG A 54 -24.84 10.69 5.53
N GLY A 55 -25.57 9.61 5.80
CA GLY A 55 -26.74 9.18 5.03
C GLY A 55 -26.42 8.43 3.73
N GLN A 56 -25.15 8.08 3.49
CA GLN A 56 -24.76 7.28 2.32
C GLN A 56 -24.40 5.86 2.77
N MET A 57 -25.16 4.87 2.31
CA MET A 57 -24.92 3.47 2.65
C MET A 57 -23.86 2.88 1.71
N LEU A 58 -22.67 2.59 2.26
CA LEU A 58 -21.71 1.66 1.65
C LEU A 58 -21.91 0.27 2.28
N PRO A 59 -21.44 -0.82 1.64
CA PRO A 59 -21.47 -2.14 2.27
C PRO A 59 -20.77 -2.09 3.63
N PRO A 60 -21.39 -2.62 4.71
CA PRO A 60 -20.94 -2.38 6.09
C PRO A 60 -19.73 -3.22 6.53
N TYR A 61 -19.18 -4.05 5.65
CA TYR A 61 -18.14 -5.04 5.97
C TYR A 61 -16.73 -4.63 5.54
N ASP A 62 -16.53 -3.36 5.19
CA ASP A 62 -15.32 -2.85 4.56
C ASP A 62 -14.06 -2.96 5.42
N SER A 63 -14.20 -2.68 6.73
CA SER A 63 -13.13 -2.89 7.70
C SER A 63 -12.70 -4.36 7.76
N LEU A 64 -13.65 -5.28 7.93
CA LEU A 64 -13.36 -6.71 8.04
C LEU A 64 -12.81 -7.32 6.75
N ASP A 65 -13.32 -6.89 5.58
CA ASP A 65 -12.80 -7.37 4.30
C ASP A 65 -11.36 -6.89 4.05
N THR A 66 -11.06 -5.65 4.42
CA THR A 66 -9.68 -5.12 4.38
C THR A 66 -8.77 -5.90 5.33
N LEU A 67 -9.20 -6.14 6.57
CA LEU A 67 -8.42 -6.89 7.55
C LEU A 67 -8.23 -8.37 7.17
N LYS A 68 -9.24 -9.04 6.59
CA LYS A 68 -9.12 -10.40 6.07
C LYS A 68 -8.08 -10.50 4.96
N ARG A 69 -8.06 -9.54 4.04
CA ARG A 69 -7.03 -9.45 2.99
C ARG A 69 -5.64 -9.24 3.58
N LEU A 70 -5.52 -8.37 4.58
CA LEU A 70 -4.26 -8.13 5.28
C LEU A 70 -3.79 -9.38 6.01
N ALA A 71 -4.69 -10.07 6.72
CA ALA A 71 -4.41 -11.32 7.39
C ALA A 71 -3.97 -12.42 6.42
N ALA A 72 -4.56 -12.50 5.23
CA ALA A 72 -4.14 -13.45 4.20
C ALA A 72 -2.71 -13.17 3.70
N ALA A 73 -2.38 -11.90 3.46
CA ALA A 73 -1.01 -11.50 3.07
C ALA A 73 0.00 -11.79 4.19
N ILE A 74 -0.34 -11.47 5.45
CA ILE A 74 0.49 -11.79 6.63
C ILE A 74 0.68 -13.30 6.77
N ALA A 75 -0.37 -14.10 6.58
CA ALA A 75 -0.29 -15.55 6.68
C ALA A 75 0.58 -16.16 5.57
N MET A 76 0.55 -15.59 4.36
CA MET A 76 1.36 -16.01 3.23
C MET A 76 2.85 -15.68 3.42
N HIS A 77 3.15 -14.46 3.85
CA HIS A 77 4.53 -13.94 3.87
C HIS A 77 5.21 -14.02 5.24
N GLN A 78 4.47 -14.28 6.31
CA GLN A 78 4.96 -14.42 7.69
C GLN A 78 5.97 -13.33 8.12
N PRO A 79 5.64 -12.03 7.92
CA PRO A 79 6.53 -10.94 8.32
C PRO A 79 6.70 -10.91 9.84
N ARG A 80 7.88 -10.51 10.31
CA ARG A 80 8.16 -10.18 11.72
C ARG A 80 7.67 -8.78 12.08
N MET A 81 7.62 -7.89 11.10
CA MET A 81 7.22 -6.49 11.25
C MET A 81 6.22 -6.10 10.16
N VAL A 82 5.15 -5.41 10.56
CA VAL A 82 4.19 -4.79 9.64
C VAL A 82 4.16 -3.29 9.88
N ILE A 83 4.24 -2.50 8.81
CA ILE A 83 4.13 -1.05 8.84
C ILE A 83 2.89 -0.63 8.03
N ALA A 84 2.00 0.15 8.64
CA ALA A 84 0.86 0.76 7.97
C ALA A 84 1.11 2.27 7.77
N LEU A 85 1.19 2.72 6.52
CA LEU A 85 1.56 4.08 6.12
C LEU A 85 0.40 5.08 6.17
N GLY A 86 -0.04 5.44 7.38
CA GLY A 86 -1.08 6.45 7.60
C GLY A 86 -2.44 6.11 7.04
N ASP A 87 -3.43 6.91 7.43
CA ASP A 87 -4.83 6.78 7.06
C ASP A 87 -5.34 5.33 7.24
N SER A 88 -4.87 4.70 8.31
CA SER A 88 -5.28 3.35 8.70
C SER A 88 -6.73 3.37 9.16
N LEU A 89 -7.14 4.45 9.83
CA LEU A 89 -8.52 4.76 10.14
C LEU A 89 -9.06 5.83 9.19
N HIS A 90 -10.36 5.75 8.86
CA HIS A 90 -10.98 6.70 7.94
C HIS A 90 -11.18 8.10 8.55
N ASP A 91 -11.35 8.19 9.87
CA ASP A 91 -11.45 9.45 10.59
C ASP A 91 -11.10 9.27 12.08
N ARG A 92 -10.88 10.40 12.78
CA ARG A 92 -10.56 10.43 14.21
C ARG A 92 -11.58 9.74 15.14
N TRP A 93 -12.81 9.56 14.69
CA TRP A 93 -13.88 8.89 15.46
C TRP A 93 -14.07 7.43 15.04
N ALA A 94 -13.22 6.89 14.16
CA ALA A 94 -13.31 5.51 13.70
C ALA A 94 -13.25 4.55 14.88
N LEU A 95 -12.33 4.78 15.83
CA LEU A 95 -12.18 3.95 17.02
C LEU A 95 -13.46 3.91 17.86
N GLU A 96 -14.13 5.04 18.05
CA GLU A 96 -15.39 5.09 18.81
C GLU A 96 -16.50 4.23 18.16
N ARG A 97 -16.48 4.11 16.82
CA ARG A 97 -17.47 3.33 16.07
C ARG A 97 -17.05 1.88 15.86
N MET A 98 -15.77 1.58 15.99
CA MET A 98 -15.18 0.31 15.62
C MET A 98 -15.76 -0.81 16.49
N ALA A 99 -16.47 -1.73 15.83
CA ALA A 99 -17.08 -2.89 16.48
C ALA A 99 -16.02 -3.88 17.00
N ASP A 100 -16.38 -4.62 18.05
CA ASP A 100 -15.48 -5.60 18.69
C ASP A 100 -14.86 -6.63 17.72
N PRO A 101 -15.57 -7.19 16.72
CA PRO A 101 -14.97 -8.12 15.76
C PRO A 101 -13.81 -7.50 14.96
N VAL A 102 -13.87 -6.21 14.65
CA VAL A 102 -12.80 -5.50 13.94
C VAL A 102 -11.59 -5.34 14.86
N ARG A 103 -11.83 -4.96 16.12
CA ARG A 103 -10.77 -4.83 17.14
C ARG A 103 -10.08 -6.16 17.40
N GLU A 104 -10.85 -7.23 17.50
CA GLU A 104 -10.30 -8.58 17.73
C GLU A 104 -9.47 -9.05 16.54
N GLU A 105 -9.93 -8.80 15.32
CA GLU A 105 -9.18 -9.11 14.12
C GLU A 105 -7.86 -8.33 14.05
N ILE A 106 -7.85 -7.05 14.45
CA ILE A 106 -6.62 -6.24 14.55
C ILE A 106 -5.65 -6.86 15.57
N ARG A 107 -6.11 -7.23 16.77
CA ARG A 107 -5.25 -7.91 17.77
C ARG A 107 -4.67 -9.21 17.21
N ARG A 108 -5.49 -9.99 16.50
CA ARG A 108 -5.08 -11.26 15.90
C ARG A 108 -3.97 -11.10 14.86
N ILE A 109 -4.05 -10.09 13.99
CA ILE A 109 -3.00 -9.85 12.99
C ILE A 109 -1.71 -9.29 13.62
N GLN A 110 -1.81 -8.57 14.74
CA GLN A 110 -0.65 -8.07 15.49
C GLN A 110 0.07 -9.16 16.29
N ALA A 111 -0.67 -10.18 16.76
CA ALA A 111 -0.13 -11.19 17.66
C ALA A 111 1.18 -11.84 17.14
N GLY A 112 2.23 -11.76 17.95
CA GLY A 112 3.55 -12.32 17.66
C GLY A 112 4.41 -11.51 16.68
N ARG A 113 4.07 -10.24 16.42
CA ARG A 113 4.75 -9.36 15.44
C ARG A 113 4.91 -7.95 15.99
N THR A 114 5.92 -7.24 15.48
CA THR A 114 5.96 -5.79 15.62
C THR A 114 4.97 -5.18 14.64
N PHE A 115 4.12 -4.28 15.11
CA PHE A 115 3.15 -3.60 14.26
C PHE A 115 3.28 -2.10 14.48
N ILE A 116 3.62 -1.37 13.41
CA ILE A 116 3.86 0.06 13.43
C ILE A 116 2.76 0.76 12.64
N TRP A 117 2.14 1.75 13.26
CA TRP A 117 1.21 2.66 12.64
C TRP A 117 1.91 3.99 12.39
N ILE A 118 2.13 4.32 11.12
CA ILE A 118 2.54 5.67 10.75
C ILE A 118 1.31 6.57 10.84
N ALA A 119 1.42 7.74 11.46
CA ALA A 119 0.34 8.72 11.54
C ALA A 119 -0.06 9.23 10.14
N GLY A 120 -1.36 9.27 9.87
CA GLY A 120 -1.93 9.89 8.67
C GLY A 120 -2.61 11.22 8.97
N ASN A 121 -3.23 11.79 7.93
CA ASN A 121 -4.02 13.00 8.04
C ASN A 121 -5.34 12.75 8.77
N HIS A 122 -5.93 11.58 8.55
CA HIS A 122 -7.20 11.18 9.12
C HIS A 122 -7.07 10.61 10.54
N ASP A 123 -5.88 10.10 10.87
CA ASP A 123 -5.56 9.41 12.12
C ASP A 123 -4.19 9.80 12.68
N PRO A 124 -4.10 10.96 13.37
CA PRO A 124 -2.82 11.50 13.82
C PRO A 124 -2.06 10.62 14.83
N MET A 125 -2.72 9.62 15.46
CA MET A 125 -2.07 8.49 16.13
C MET A 125 -3.11 7.41 16.50
N PRO A 126 -3.10 6.20 15.93
CA PRO A 126 -4.03 5.14 16.33
C PRO A 126 -3.47 4.36 17.54
N THR A 127 -3.59 4.93 18.76
CA THR A 127 -3.01 4.34 19.97
C THR A 127 -3.84 3.22 20.60
N ASP A 128 -5.16 3.18 20.37
CA ASP A 128 -6.07 2.33 21.16
C ASP A 128 -6.43 1.00 20.48
N ILE A 129 -5.60 0.55 19.52
CA ILE A 129 -5.76 -0.72 18.80
C ILE A 129 -4.53 -1.63 18.92
N GLY A 130 -3.60 -1.32 19.83
CA GLY A 130 -2.31 -2.04 19.95
C GLY A 130 -1.32 -1.64 18.85
N GLY A 131 -0.10 -2.15 18.93
CA GLY A 131 1.02 -1.71 18.09
C GLY A 131 1.61 -0.37 18.56
N GLU A 132 2.56 0.15 17.80
CA GLU A 132 3.28 1.39 18.11
C GLU A 132 2.94 2.46 17.07
N GLY A 133 2.56 3.64 17.55
CA GLY A 133 2.29 4.80 16.70
C GLY A 133 3.52 5.70 16.56
N THR A 134 3.83 6.16 15.34
CA THR A 134 4.89 7.14 15.07
C THR A 134 4.55 8.02 13.87
N ALA A 135 5.16 9.20 13.74
CA ALA A 135 4.96 10.07 12.58
C ALA A 135 5.71 9.59 11.32
N ALA A 136 6.84 8.91 11.51
CA ALA A 136 7.65 8.30 10.46
C ALA A 136 8.56 7.23 11.09
N LEU A 137 9.09 6.32 10.28
CA LEU A 137 10.04 5.30 10.72
C LEU A 137 11.21 5.18 9.74
N ALA A 138 12.43 5.35 10.24
CA ALA A 138 13.63 4.99 9.50
C ALA A 138 14.01 3.54 9.82
N HIS A 139 14.21 2.72 8.79
CA HIS A 139 14.66 1.33 8.93
C HIS A 139 15.50 0.92 7.71
N GLY A 140 16.78 0.63 7.93
CA GLY A 140 17.74 0.40 6.85
C GLY A 140 17.88 1.61 5.91
N PRO A 141 17.82 1.43 4.57
CA PRO A 141 17.93 2.53 3.62
C PRO A 141 16.61 3.30 3.45
N PHE A 142 15.55 2.93 4.17
CA PHE A 142 14.21 3.46 3.94
C PHE A 142 13.74 4.42 5.03
N LEU A 143 12.96 5.42 4.59
CA LEU A 143 12.12 6.25 5.43
C LEU A 143 10.66 6.00 5.08
N PHE A 144 9.94 5.37 6.00
CA PHE A 144 8.51 5.09 5.92
C PHE A 144 7.71 6.26 6.47
N ARG A 145 6.82 6.82 5.66
CA ARG A 145 5.95 7.94 6.05
C ARG A 145 4.61 7.91 5.32
N HIS A 146 3.63 8.68 5.78
CA HIS A 146 2.33 8.74 5.11
C HIS A 146 2.39 9.61 3.84
N GLU A 147 2.73 10.89 4.00
CA GLU A 147 2.78 11.85 2.89
C GLU A 147 4.17 11.92 2.22
N PRO A 148 4.23 12.00 0.88
CA PRO A 148 5.49 12.18 0.18
C PRO A 148 6.14 13.52 0.55
N ALA A 149 7.47 13.53 0.68
CA ALA A 149 8.23 14.76 0.83
C ALA A 149 8.30 15.53 -0.50
N GLU A 150 8.33 16.86 -0.40
CA GLU A 150 8.67 17.72 -1.52
C GLU A 150 10.13 17.52 -1.95
N GLY A 151 10.39 17.57 -3.26
CA GLY A 151 11.73 17.41 -3.82
C GLY A 151 12.30 15.99 -3.71
N PRO A 152 13.61 15.80 -3.96
CA PRO A 152 14.24 14.48 -3.91
C PRO A 152 14.24 13.88 -2.50
N ALA A 153 13.71 12.67 -2.34
CA ALA A 153 13.82 11.90 -1.10
C ALA A 153 14.18 10.44 -1.39
N PRO A 154 15.49 10.12 -1.50
CA PRO A 154 15.95 8.75 -1.72
C PRO A 154 15.60 7.87 -0.51
N GLY A 155 15.15 6.65 -0.79
CA GLY A 155 14.70 5.70 0.24
C GLY A 155 13.30 5.97 0.79
N GLU A 156 12.59 7.00 0.29
CA GLU A 156 11.22 7.25 0.75
C GLU A 156 10.26 6.16 0.29
N VAL A 157 9.45 5.67 1.22
CA VAL A 157 8.30 4.80 0.96
C VAL A 157 7.07 5.44 1.59
N CYS A 158 6.11 5.86 0.75
CA CYS A 158 4.96 6.64 1.19
C CYS A 158 3.62 6.13 0.61
N GLY A 159 2.52 6.59 1.20
CA GLY A 159 1.14 6.29 0.81
C GLY A 159 0.41 7.53 0.31
N HIS A 160 -0.78 7.80 0.88
CA HIS A 160 -1.57 9.03 0.77
C HIS A 160 -2.20 9.31 -0.61
N LEU A 161 -1.41 9.26 -1.70
CA LEU A 161 -1.85 9.66 -3.04
C LEU A 161 -2.65 8.56 -3.77
N HIS A 162 -2.55 7.32 -3.29
CA HIS A 162 -3.22 6.13 -3.83
C HIS A 162 -3.05 5.98 -5.35
N PRO A 163 -1.82 5.93 -5.88
CA PRO A 163 -1.55 5.92 -7.30
C PRO A 163 -2.35 4.87 -8.08
N ALA A 164 -2.86 5.30 -9.23
CA ALA A 164 -3.51 4.44 -10.19
C ALA A 164 -3.10 4.79 -11.62
N ALA A 165 -2.74 3.76 -12.38
CA ALA A 165 -2.36 3.89 -13.78
C ALA A 165 -3.49 3.42 -14.69
N ARG A 166 -3.70 4.18 -15.77
CA ARG A 166 -4.58 3.81 -16.89
C ARG A 166 -3.72 3.44 -18.08
N ILE A 167 -3.98 2.30 -18.71
CA ILE A 167 -3.28 1.83 -19.91
C ILE A 167 -4.28 1.49 -21.02
N ALA A 168 -3.86 1.60 -22.28
CA ALA A 168 -4.66 1.15 -23.41
C ALA A 168 -4.39 -0.33 -23.68
N LEU A 169 -5.38 -1.20 -23.44
CA LEU A 169 -5.29 -2.63 -23.69
C LEU A 169 -6.39 -3.04 -24.67
N ARG A 170 -6.01 -3.55 -25.85
CA ARG A 170 -6.94 -3.99 -26.91
C ARG A 170 -8.01 -2.94 -27.25
N GLY A 171 -7.59 -1.68 -27.36
CA GLY A 171 -8.48 -0.55 -27.67
C GLY A 171 -9.38 -0.09 -26.52
N ARG A 172 -9.22 -0.63 -25.30
CA ARG A 172 -9.95 -0.21 -24.10
C ARG A 172 -9.01 0.31 -23.02
N GLY A 173 -9.40 1.41 -22.37
CA GLY A 173 -8.67 1.93 -21.21
C GLY A 173 -8.90 1.05 -19.98
N VAL A 174 -7.84 0.51 -19.42
CA VAL A 174 -7.87 -0.29 -18.18
C VAL A 174 -7.15 0.49 -17.10
N ARG A 175 -7.89 0.86 -16.04
CA ARG A 175 -7.36 1.55 -14.88
C ARG A 175 -7.16 0.58 -13.71
N ARG A 176 -5.99 0.62 -13.08
CA ARG A 176 -5.64 -0.22 -11.91
C ARG A 176 -4.86 0.61 -10.90
N ARG A 177 -5.04 0.30 -9.62
CA ARG A 177 -4.10 0.72 -8.58
C ARG A 177 -2.71 0.19 -8.91
N CYS A 178 -1.66 0.90 -8.53
CA CYS A 178 -0.30 0.49 -8.83
C CYS A 178 0.67 0.98 -7.75
N PHE A 179 1.80 0.31 -7.59
CA PHE A 179 2.98 0.95 -7.02
C PHE A 179 3.61 1.87 -8.06
N VAL A 180 4.25 2.95 -7.63
CA VAL A 180 5.00 3.84 -8.53
C VAL A 180 6.37 4.10 -7.95
N THR A 181 7.41 3.93 -8.76
CA THR A 181 8.79 4.12 -8.33
C THR A 181 9.71 4.52 -9.48
N ASP A 182 10.79 5.23 -9.17
CA ASP A 182 11.93 5.48 -10.05
C ASP A 182 13.19 4.71 -9.61
N GLY A 183 13.04 3.78 -8.65
CA GLY A 183 14.15 3.07 -7.98
C GLY A 183 14.80 3.86 -6.83
N SER A 184 14.44 5.13 -6.63
CA SER A 184 14.89 5.97 -5.52
C SER A 184 13.80 6.14 -4.45
N ARG A 185 12.56 6.40 -4.87
CA ARG A 185 11.36 6.54 -4.02
C ARG A 185 10.27 5.57 -4.46
N MET A 186 9.39 5.17 -3.54
CA MET A 186 8.19 4.42 -3.86
C MET A 186 6.92 5.03 -3.24
N VAL A 187 5.87 5.12 -4.06
CA VAL A 187 4.51 5.45 -3.62
C VAL A 187 3.65 4.18 -3.71
N LEU A 188 3.05 3.78 -2.60
CA LEU A 188 2.22 2.58 -2.49
C LEU A 188 0.78 2.87 -2.91
N PRO A 189 0.09 1.91 -3.54
CA PRO A 189 -1.36 1.99 -3.71
C PRO A 189 -2.04 1.87 -2.34
N ALA A 190 -3.23 2.47 -2.21
CA ALA A 190 -4.06 2.18 -1.06
C ALA A 190 -4.43 0.70 -0.99
N PHE A 191 -4.31 0.12 0.19
CA PHE A 191 -4.66 -1.27 0.48
C PHE A 191 -6.17 -1.43 0.69
N GLY A 192 -6.81 -0.44 1.33
CA GLY A 192 -8.22 -0.42 1.66
C GLY A 192 -9.16 -0.64 0.46
N ALA A 193 -10.33 -1.24 0.72
CA ALA A 193 -11.27 -1.66 -0.33
C ALA A 193 -11.92 -0.50 -1.12
N TYR A 194 -12.02 0.69 -0.51
CA TYR A 194 -12.78 1.82 -1.05
C TYR A 194 -11.95 3.06 -1.33
N ALA A 195 -10.63 2.92 -1.41
CA ALA A 195 -9.79 4.02 -1.85
C ALA A 195 -9.97 4.27 -3.36
N GLY A 196 -10.13 5.55 -3.72
CA GLY A 196 -9.98 5.98 -5.11
C GLY A 196 -8.51 5.88 -5.53
N GLY A 197 -8.11 6.68 -6.49
CA GLY A 197 -6.70 6.89 -6.71
C GLY A 197 -6.43 8.11 -7.56
N LEU A 198 -5.30 8.76 -7.36
CA LEU A 198 -4.86 9.78 -8.29
C LEU A 198 -4.23 9.10 -9.51
N SER A 199 -4.48 9.67 -10.68
CA SER A 199 -3.79 9.22 -11.89
C SER A 199 -2.29 9.38 -11.68
N VAL A 200 -1.48 8.42 -12.13
CA VAL A 200 -0.02 8.61 -12.16
C VAL A 200 0.45 9.77 -13.05
N ARG A 201 -0.47 10.35 -13.84
CA ARG A 201 -0.26 11.58 -14.62
C ARG A 201 -0.65 12.86 -13.88
N ASP A 202 -1.31 12.73 -12.73
CA ASP A 202 -1.62 13.87 -11.87
C ASP A 202 -0.32 14.56 -11.42
N PRO A 203 -0.23 15.90 -11.45
CA PRO A 203 0.96 16.62 -11.01
C PRO A 203 1.43 16.27 -9.59
N ALA A 204 0.52 15.91 -8.69
CA ALA A 204 0.86 15.51 -7.32
C ALA A 204 1.68 14.21 -7.26
N ILE A 205 1.50 13.31 -8.24
CA ILE A 205 2.31 12.08 -8.37
C ILE A 205 3.46 12.31 -9.34
N ALA A 206 3.18 12.80 -10.55
CA ALA A 206 4.17 12.95 -11.60
C ALA A 206 5.31 13.92 -11.20
N GLY A 207 4.99 14.94 -10.40
CA GLY A 207 5.97 15.91 -9.89
C GLY A 207 6.93 15.35 -8.84
N LEU A 208 6.68 14.16 -8.28
CA LEU A 208 7.58 13.51 -7.32
C LEU A 208 8.79 12.86 -8.01
N PHE A 209 8.71 12.63 -9.32
CA PHE A 209 9.68 11.85 -10.06
C PHE A 209 10.51 12.73 -11.01
N PRO A 210 11.77 12.36 -11.28
CA PRO A 210 12.61 13.10 -12.20
C PRO A 210 12.06 13.08 -13.64
N PRO A 211 12.56 13.93 -14.56
CA PRO A 211 12.12 13.96 -15.96
C PRO A 211 12.30 12.63 -16.72
N ARG A 212 13.18 11.74 -16.23
CA ARG A 212 13.34 10.38 -16.75
C ARG A 212 12.11 9.50 -16.51
N GLY A 213 11.18 9.96 -15.68
CA GLY A 213 9.89 9.35 -15.41
C GLY A 213 9.93 8.37 -14.25
N PHE A 214 8.94 7.50 -14.24
CA PHE A 214 8.72 6.45 -13.25
C PHE A 214 8.32 5.15 -13.93
N THR A 215 8.30 4.08 -13.16
CA THR A 215 7.70 2.80 -13.52
C THR A 215 6.47 2.58 -12.64
N ALA A 216 5.35 2.24 -13.27
CA ALA A 216 4.10 1.87 -12.59
C ALA A 216 3.95 0.35 -12.57
N HIS A 217 3.70 -0.21 -11.40
CA HIS A 217 3.52 -1.65 -11.21
C HIS A 217 2.04 -1.93 -10.87
N LEU A 218 1.24 -2.22 -11.89
CA LEU A 218 -0.22 -2.34 -11.83
C LEU A 218 -0.64 -3.62 -11.12
N LEU A 219 -1.56 -3.50 -10.17
CA LEU A 219 -2.13 -4.64 -9.45
C LEU A 219 -3.10 -5.43 -10.35
N GLY A 220 -2.77 -6.70 -10.57
CA GLY A 220 -3.57 -7.65 -11.33
C GLY A 220 -4.20 -8.74 -10.47
N ALA A 221 -4.95 -9.64 -11.11
CA ALA A 221 -5.42 -10.86 -10.46
C ALA A 221 -4.22 -11.82 -10.27
N GLY A 222 -3.68 -11.85 -9.05
CA GLY A 222 -2.62 -12.79 -8.65
C GLY A 222 -1.21 -12.45 -9.14
N ARG A 223 -1.01 -11.29 -9.79
CA ARG A 223 0.32 -10.80 -10.20
C ARG A 223 0.35 -9.30 -10.37
N THR A 224 1.55 -8.75 -10.41
CA THR A 224 1.82 -7.33 -10.62
C THR A 224 2.43 -7.12 -12.02
N TYR A 225 1.99 -6.10 -12.76
CA TYR A 225 2.45 -5.83 -14.13
C TYR A 225 3.23 -4.54 -14.20
N GLU A 226 4.48 -4.63 -14.64
CA GLU A 226 5.34 -3.46 -14.87
C GLU A 226 4.94 -2.71 -16.14
N MET A 227 4.78 -1.39 -16.03
CA MET A 227 4.48 -0.48 -17.13
C MET A 227 5.38 0.75 -17.04
N PRO A 228 6.11 1.11 -18.12
CA PRO A 228 6.85 2.36 -18.13
C PRO A 228 5.87 3.55 -18.10
N ALA A 229 6.32 4.71 -17.60
CA ALA A 229 5.51 5.92 -17.60
C ALA A 229 4.91 6.23 -18.97
N SER A 230 5.65 6.02 -20.07
CA SER A 230 5.18 6.27 -21.45
C SER A 230 3.96 5.42 -21.86
N ALA A 231 3.74 4.26 -21.24
CA ALA A 231 2.56 3.42 -21.49
C ALA A 231 1.31 3.86 -20.71
N CYS A 232 1.48 4.71 -19.69
CA CYS A 232 0.39 5.21 -18.87
C CYS A 232 -0.27 6.41 -19.55
N ILE A 233 -1.59 6.35 -19.77
CA ILE A 233 -2.38 7.45 -20.34
C ILE A 233 -3.06 8.28 -19.23
N GLY A 234 -3.48 9.50 -19.56
CA GLY A 234 -4.34 10.31 -18.69
C GLY A 234 -5.72 9.66 -18.51
N ASP A 235 -6.46 10.12 -17.50
CA ASP A 235 -7.81 9.61 -17.21
C ASP A 235 -8.81 9.88 -18.34
#